data_AF-A0A182YSS8-F1
#
_entry.id   AF-A0A182YSS8-F1
#
_cell.length_a   1.000
_cell.length_b   1.000
_cell.length_c   1.000
_cell.angle_alpha   90.00
_cell.angle_beta   90.00
_cell.angle_gamma   90.00
#
_symmetry.space_group_name_H-M   'P 1'
#
loop_
_entity.id
_entity.type
_entity.pdbx_description
1 polymer ?
#
loop_
_entity_poly.entity_id
_entity_poly.type
_entity_poly.pdbx_seq_one_letter_code
_entity_poly.pdbx_strand_id
1 'polypeptide(L)'
;MPEMYRARKNAPRGVANRRAALNWIRRNQKKTGVLYFGDDDNTFDLKLFSEIRYTKKVSMFPVGLIGDYAISSPIVRNGRVEGFFDSWPAKRKWPVDMAGFAVSLEYLALSPNATMPFKAGYEEDEFLKSIGLKLEDIEPKARNCTEILVWHTQTKGSKSPTVRISMDRQKLDKLNLGALLTRLESMGVNHISESE
;
A
#
# COMPACT_ATOMS: atom_id res chain seq x y z
N MET A 1 -12.51 9.35 -7.95
CA MET A 1 -13.12 8.29 -8.78
C MET A 1 -14.28 8.87 -9.59
N PRO A 2 -14.35 8.64 -10.91
CA PRO A 2 -15.49 9.06 -11.75
C PRO A 2 -16.80 8.42 -11.27
N GLU A 3 -17.91 9.13 -11.43
CA GLU A 3 -19.22 8.74 -10.88
C GLU A 3 -19.69 7.34 -11.32
N MET A 4 -19.47 7.00 -12.60
CA MET A 4 -19.80 5.70 -13.18
C MET A 4 -19.16 4.48 -12.49
N TYR A 5 -18.08 4.67 -11.72
CA TYR A 5 -17.41 3.58 -10.99
C TYR A 5 -17.81 3.50 -9.51
N ARG A 6 -18.43 4.55 -8.96
CA ARG A 6 -18.79 4.64 -7.53
C ARG A 6 -19.96 3.71 -7.17
N ALA A 7 -20.87 3.46 -8.11
CA ALA A 7 -22.06 2.63 -7.89
C ALA A 7 -21.79 1.11 -7.93
N ARG A 8 -20.54 0.67 -8.16
CA ARG A 8 -20.20 -0.76 -8.25
C ARG A 8 -20.00 -1.36 -6.86
N LYS A 9 -20.54 -2.57 -6.63
CA LYS A 9 -20.40 -3.34 -5.38
C LYS A 9 -18.93 -3.52 -4.94
N ASN A 10 -18.01 -3.68 -5.91
CA ASN A 10 -16.56 -3.76 -5.69
C ASN A 10 -15.86 -2.60 -6.40
N ALA A 11 -16.05 -1.38 -5.92
CA ALA A 11 -15.44 -0.21 -6.52
C ALA A 11 -13.91 -0.16 -6.27
N PRO A 12 -13.08 0.03 -7.32
CA PRO A 12 -11.62 0.06 -7.20
C PRO A 12 -11.11 1.26 -6.39
N ARG A 13 -10.42 1.05 -5.27
CA ARG A 13 -10.02 2.16 -4.37
C ARG A 13 -8.66 2.74 -4.78
N GLY A 14 -8.42 4.02 -4.48
CA GLY A 14 -7.11 4.66 -4.69
C GLY A 14 -6.69 4.97 -6.13
N VAL A 15 -7.31 4.37 -7.17
CA VAL A 15 -6.90 4.52 -8.58
C VAL A 15 -6.74 5.98 -9.03
N ALA A 16 -7.67 6.88 -8.67
CA ALA A 16 -7.59 8.28 -9.08
C ALA A 16 -6.34 8.97 -8.50
N ASN A 17 -5.99 8.66 -7.25
CA ASN A 17 -4.85 9.23 -6.54
C ASN A 17 -3.54 8.69 -7.14
N ARG A 18 -3.46 7.37 -7.37
CA ARG A 18 -2.31 6.74 -8.03
C ARG A 18 -2.08 7.31 -9.44
N ARG A 19 -3.14 7.53 -10.21
CA ARG A 19 -3.06 8.20 -11.53
C ARG A 19 -2.59 9.64 -11.43
N ALA A 20 -3.05 10.39 -10.42
CA ALA A 20 -2.58 11.75 -10.18
C ALA A 20 -1.07 11.79 -9.87
N ALA A 21 -0.57 10.85 -9.06
CA ALA A 21 0.85 10.71 -8.77
C ALA A 21 1.66 10.37 -10.03
N LEU A 22 1.21 9.40 -10.84
CA LEU A 22 1.84 9.08 -12.13
C LEU A 22 1.90 10.29 -13.07
N ASN A 23 0.82 11.07 -13.16
CA ASN A 23 0.78 12.29 -13.96
C ASN A 23 1.74 13.36 -13.41
N TRP A 24 1.85 13.50 -12.09
CA TRP A 24 2.79 14.43 -11.47
C TRP A 24 4.24 14.05 -11.79
N ILE A 25 4.60 12.77 -11.65
CA ILE A 25 5.94 12.25 -11.99
C ILE A 25 6.31 12.61 -13.44
N ARG A 26 5.38 12.38 -14.38
CA ARG A 26 5.54 12.67 -15.81
C ARG A 26 5.69 14.15 -16.10
N ARG A 27 4.79 14.99 -15.57
CA ARG A 27 4.82 16.45 -15.76
C ARG A 27 6.10 17.06 -15.24
N ASN A 28 6.62 16.52 -14.14
CA ASN A 28 7.88 16.96 -13.53
C ASN A 28 9.12 16.21 -14.07
N GLN A 29 8.96 15.42 -15.13
CA GLN A 29 10.02 14.67 -15.82
C GLN A 29 10.95 13.90 -14.86
N LYS A 30 10.39 13.33 -13.79
CA LYS A 30 11.15 12.56 -12.81
C LYS A 30 11.54 11.21 -13.45
N LYS A 31 12.83 11.03 -13.73
CA LYS A 31 13.39 9.83 -14.35
C LYS A 31 14.29 9.02 -13.42
N THR A 32 14.67 9.58 -12.28
CA THR A 32 15.55 8.93 -11.31
C THR A 32 14.80 8.68 -10.01
N GLY A 33 14.97 7.47 -9.46
CA GLY A 33 14.32 7.03 -8.23
C GLY A 33 13.39 5.84 -8.45
N VAL A 34 12.61 5.53 -7.41
CA VAL A 34 11.73 4.36 -7.36
C VAL A 34 10.34 4.81 -6.97
N LEU A 35 9.34 4.31 -7.69
CA LEU A 35 7.93 4.44 -7.36
C LEU A 35 7.50 3.22 -6.55
N TYR A 36 6.92 3.47 -5.37
CA TYR A 36 6.30 2.46 -4.52
C TYR A 36 4.89 2.91 -4.15
N PHE A 37 3.90 2.02 -4.29
CA PHE A 37 2.51 2.27 -3.93
C PHE A 37 2.25 1.70 -2.53
N GLY A 38 2.38 2.54 -1.50
CA GLY A 38 2.01 2.19 -0.13
C GLY A 38 0.65 2.78 0.22
N ASP A 39 -0.35 1.92 0.42
CA ASP A 39 -1.66 2.35 0.93
C ASP A 39 -1.54 2.76 2.42
N ASP A 40 -2.42 3.64 2.89
CA ASP A 40 -2.30 4.37 4.15
C ASP A 40 -2.59 3.55 5.42
N ASP A 41 -3.20 2.38 5.26
CA ASP A 41 -3.53 1.44 6.33
C ASP A 41 -2.53 0.27 6.44
N ASN A 42 -1.61 0.14 5.49
CA ASN A 42 -0.61 -0.91 5.45
C ASN A 42 0.47 -0.69 6.54
N THR A 43 1.14 -1.78 6.91
CA THR A 43 2.26 -1.77 7.86
C THR A 43 3.55 -2.12 7.13
N PHE A 44 4.62 -1.36 7.38
CA PHE A 44 5.89 -1.49 6.66
C PHE A 44 7.05 -1.66 7.63
N ASP A 45 7.91 -2.66 7.38
CA ASP A 45 9.24 -2.74 7.97
C ASP A 45 10.16 -1.74 7.26
N LEU A 46 10.95 -0.95 8.00
CA LEU A 46 11.86 0.03 7.43
C LEU A 46 12.90 -0.59 6.49
N LYS A 47 13.26 -1.86 6.70
CA LYS A 47 14.16 -2.63 5.82
C LYS A 47 13.64 -2.69 4.39
N LEU A 48 12.32 -2.69 4.19
CA LEU A 48 11.70 -2.67 2.86
C LEU A 48 12.25 -1.52 2.00
N PHE A 49 12.33 -0.33 2.56
CA PHE A 49 12.76 0.86 1.83
C PHE A 49 14.25 0.83 1.47
N SER A 50 15.05 0.04 2.18
CA SER A 50 16.44 -0.26 1.80
C SER A 50 16.49 -1.27 0.66
N GLU A 51 15.66 -2.31 0.70
CA GLU A 51 15.59 -3.36 -0.33
C GLU A 51 15.19 -2.80 -1.71
N ILE A 52 14.19 -1.92 -1.75
CA ILE A 52 13.65 -1.40 -3.01
C ILE A 52 14.40 -0.17 -3.54
N ARG A 53 15.26 0.47 -2.73
CA ARG A 53 15.96 1.72 -3.06
C ARG A 53 16.71 1.68 -4.39
N TYR A 54 17.23 0.50 -4.74
CA TYR A 54 18.10 0.29 -5.89
C TYR A 54 17.45 -0.48 -7.04
N THR A 55 16.11 -0.56 -7.04
CA THR A 55 15.33 -1.18 -8.13
C THR A 55 15.78 -0.63 -9.49
N LYS A 56 16.12 -1.53 -10.43
CA LYS A 56 16.53 -1.19 -11.80
C LYS A 56 15.36 -1.24 -12.77
N LYS A 57 14.52 -2.26 -12.67
CA LYS A 57 13.28 -2.40 -13.45
C LYS A 57 12.08 -2.52 -12.52
N VAL A 58 11.82 -3.71 -12.00
CA VAL A 58 10.73 -3.96 -11.06
C VAL A 58 11.19 -4.89 -9.95
N SER A 59 11.14 -4.41 -8.72
CA SER A 59 11.36 -5.23 -7.54
C SER A 59 10.06 -5.88 -7.12
N MET A 60 10.09 -7.16 -6.72
CA MET A 60 8.94 -7.84 -6.13
C MET A 60 9.33 -8.58 -4.86
N PHE A 61 8.40 -8.67 -3.92
CA PHE A 61 8.60 -9.26 -2.60
C PHE A 61 7.26 -9.72 -1.99
N PRO A 62 7.29 -10.58 -0.95
CA PRO A 62 6.08 -11.06 -0.30
C PRO A 62 5.32 -9.96 0.45
N VAL A 63 3.99 -10.07 0.44
CA VAL A 63 3.06 -9.26 1.25
C VAL A 63 2.29 -10.17 2.18
N GLY A 64 2.31 -9.87 3.48
CA GLY A 64 1.56 -10.61 4.49
C GLY A 64 0.10 -10.14 4.64
N LEU A 65 -0.72 -10.99 5.24
CA LEU A 65 -2.15 -10.76 5.54
C LEU A 65 -3.03 -10.54 4.30
N ILE A 66 -2.69 -11.19 3.19
CA ILE A 66 -3.48 -11.13 1.95
C ILE A 66 -4.49 -12.26 1.89
N GLY A 67 -5.78 -11.89 1.83
CA GLY A 67 -6.92 -12.77 1.57
C GLY A 67 -6.89 -14.07 2.39
N ASP A 68 -7.33 -15.17 1.78
CA ASP A 68 -7.47 -16.46 2.45
C ASP A 68 -6.13 -17.19 2.67
N TYR A 69 -5.07 -16.81 1.93
CA TYR A 69 -3.77 -17.48 1.99
C TYR A 69 -2.80 -16.83 2.99
N ALA A 70 -3.18 -15.70 3.58
CA ALA A 70 -2.36 -14.88 4.48
C ALA A 70 -1.04 -14.36 3.87
N ILE A 71 -0.77 -14.65 2.58
CA ILE A 71 0.41 -14.21 1.85
C ILE A 71 0.13 -14.09 0.35
N SER A 72 0.67 -13.04 -0.26
CA SER A 72 0.86 -12.93 -1.71
C SER A 72 2.36 -12.85 -1.98
N SER A 73 2.91 -13.73 -2.81
CA SER A 73 4.37 -13.83 -2.99
C SER A 73 4.77 -14.29 -4.40
N PRO A 74 5.85 -13.74 -4.97
CA PRO A 74 6.57 -14.42 -6.04
C PRO A 74 7.11 -15.77 -5.57
N ILE A 75 7.14 -16.76 -6.47
CA ILE A 75 7.83 -18.04 -6.27
C ILE A 75 9.21 -17.90 -6.90
N VAL A 76 10.26 -18.02 -6.08
CA VAL A 76 11.64 -17.77 -6.50
C VAL A 76 12.46 -19.05 -6.48
N ARG A 77 13.21 -19.30 -7.56
CA ARG A 77 14.22 -20.36 -7.64
C ARG A 77 15.52 -19.76 -8.15
N ASN A 78 16.63 -20.01 -7.44
CA ASN A 78 17.97 -19.54 -7.82
C ASN A 78 18.03 -18.04 -8.16
N GLY A 79 17.34 -17.22 -7.36
CA GLY A 79 17.29 -15.76 -7.55
C GLY A 79 16.44 -15.27 -8.72
N ARG A 80 15.61 -16.13 -9.32
CA ARG A 80 14.69 -15.79 -10.42
C ARG A 80 13.25 -16.13 -10.06
N VAL A 81 12.32 -15.27 -10.47
CA VAL A 81 10.88 -15.55 -10.32
C VAL A 81 10.45 -16.56 -11.39
N GLU A 82 9.78 -17.63 -10.96
CA GLU A 82 9.22 -18.66 -11.85
C GLU A 82 7.69 -18.69 -11.84
N GLY A 83 7.07 -18.06 -10.85
CA GLY A 83 5.63 -18.05 -10.68
C GLY A 83 5.23 -17.18 -9.50
N PHE A 84 3.98 -17.35 -9.06
CA PHE A 84 3.38 -16.52 -8.03
C PHE A 84 2.39 -17.35 -7.21
N PHE A 85 2.25 -16.99 -5.95
CA PHE A 85 1.32 -17.58 -4.99
C PHE A 85 0.46 -16.45 -4.40
N ASP A 86 -0.84 -16.49 -4.67
CA ASP A 86 -1.77 -15.41 -4.34
C ASP A 86 -3.21 -15.95 -4.21
N SER A 87 -4.00 -15.43 -3.28
CA SER A 87 -5.35 -15.92 -2.97
C SER A 87 -6.44 -15.43 -3.91
N TRP A 88 -6.18 -14.43 -4.75
CA TRP A 88 -7.22 -13.81 -5.56
C TRP A 88 -7.52 -14.65 -6.82
N PRO A 89 -8.76 -15.15 -6.99
CA PRO A 89 -9.12 -16.06 -8.08
C PRO A 89 -9.38 -15.29 -9.38
N ALA A 90 -8.33 -14.66 -9.93
CA ALA A 90 -8.37 -14.03 -11.24
C ALA A 90 -7.24 -14.57 -12.12
N LYS A 91 -7.52 -14.76 -13.42
CA LYS A 91 -6.53 -15.13 -14.43
C LYS A 91 -5.64 -13.92 -14.75
N ARG A 92 -4.78 -13.54 -13.81
CA ARG A 92 -3.81 -12.43 -13.92
C ARG A 92 -2.49 -12.94 -14.48
N LYS A 93 -1.80 -12.11 -15.26
CA LYS A 93 -0.42 -12.39 -15.67
C LYS A 93 0.52 -12.17 -14.49
N TRP A 94 0.24 -11.15 -13.68
CA TRP A 94 1.00 -10.75 -12.51
C TRP A 94 0.11 -10.80 -11.26
N PRO A 95 -0.11 -11.98 -10.65
CA PRO A 95 -0.94 -12.09 -9.47
C PRO A 95 -0.14 -11.70 -8.21
N VAL A 96 -0.06 -10.39 -7.98
CA VAL A 96 0.57 -9.76 -6.81
C VAL A 96 -0.35 -8.70 -6.22
N ASP A 97 -0.15 -8.38 -4.94
CA ASP A 97 -0.78 -7.24 -4.27
C ASP A 97 -0.08 -5.91 -4.66
N MET A 98 -0.80 -4.78 -4.56
CA MET A 98 -0.29 -3.44 -4.87
C MET A 98 0.98 -3.10 -4.06
N ALA A 99 1.05 -3.52 -2.80
CA ALA A 99 2.17 -3.25 -1.92
C ALA A 99 3.37 -4.18 -2.19
N GLY A 100 3.22 -5.19 -3.04
CA GLY A 100 4.22 -6.25 -3.28
C GLY A 100 5.28 -5.94 -4.34
N PHE A 101 5.27 -4.74 -4.92
CA PHE A 101 6.22 -4.36 -5.96
C PHE A 101 6.61 -2.89 -5.92
N ALA A 102 7.80 -2.60 -6.46
CA ALA A 102 8.29 -1.24 -6.69
C ALA A 102 8.85 -1.12 -8.11
N VAL A 103 8.73 0.06 -8.73
CA VAL A 103 9.08 0.28 -10.14
C VAL A 103 10.13 1.39 -10.26
N SER A 104 11.18 1.13 -11.03
CA SER A 104 12.15 2.17 -11.40
C SER A 104 11.48 3.27 -12.23
N LEU A 105 11.73 4.53 -11.87
CA LEU A 105 11.21 5.67 -12.64
C LEU A 105 11.81 5.74 -14.05
N GLU A 106 13.04 5.25 -14.22
CA GLU A 106 13.70 5.16 -15.53
C GLU A 106 13.00 4.14 -16.42
N TYR A 107 12.69 2.96 -15.87
CA TYR A 107 11.95 1.91 -16.58
C TYR A 107 10.52 2.36 -16.90
N LEU A 108 9.84 3.01 -15.94
CA LEU A 108 8.50 3.57 -16.15
C LEU A 108 8.47 4.61 -17.28
N ALA A 109 9.53 5.40 -17.43
CA ALA A 109 9.62 6.44 -18.47
C ALA A 109 9.63 5.85 -19.90
N LEU A 110 9.99 4.57 -20.08
CA LEU A 110 9.88 3.86 -21.36
C LEU A 110 8.42 3.63 -21.78
N SER A 111 7.48 3.72 -20.84
CA SER A 111 6.05 3.50 -21.05
C SER A 111 5.23 4.74 -20.64
N PRO A 112 5.29 5.83 -21.43
CA PRO A 112 4.66 7.11 -21.07
C PRO A 112 3.13 7.03 -20.93
N ASN A 113 2.50 6.03 -21.57
CA ASN A 113 1.05 5.82 -21.55
C ASN A 113 0.60 4.85 -20.44
N ALA A 114 1.52 4.26 -19.67
CA ALA A 114 1.19 3.32 -18.61
C ALA A 114 0.24 3.97 -17.58
N THR A 115 -0.82 3.28 -17.17
CA THR A 115 -1.75 3.82 -16.19
C THR A 115 -2.47 2.68 -15.50
N MET A 116 -3.05 2.99 -14.35
CA MET A 116 -3.89 2.06 -13.63
C MET A 116 -5.34 2.13 -14.14
N PRO A 117 -5.98 0.99 -14.49
CA PRO A 117 -7.38 0.98 -14.89
C PRO A 117 -8.31 1.08 -13.68
N PHE A 118 -9.54 1.55 -13.89
CA PHE A 118 -10.61 1.45 -12.90
C PHE A 118 -11.26 0.04 -12.96
N LYS A 119 -10.47 -1.01 -12.72
CA LYS A 119 -10.90 -2.41 -12.79
C LYS A 119 -10.41 -3.18 -11.55
N ALA A 120 -11.29 -3.34 -10.57
CA ALA A 120 -10.99 -4.00 -9.32
C ALA A 120 -10.38 -5.40 -9.54
N GLY A 121 -9.28 -5.69 -8.82
CA GLY A 121 -8.53 -6.96 -8.94
C GLY A 121 -7.72 -7.11 -10.24
N TYR A 122 -7.63 -6.08 -11.08
CA TYR A 122 -6.79 -6.06 -12.28
C TYR A 122 -5.95 -4.78 -12.36
N GLU A 123 -5.90 -3.99 -11.28
CA GLU A 123 -5.22 -2.69 -11.25
C GLU A 123 -3.71 -2.87 -11.43
N GLU A 124 -3.14 -3.74 -10.61
CA GLU A 124 -1.73 -4.14 -10.59
C GLU A 124 -1.36 -4.84 -11.89
N ASP A 125 -2.17 -5.84 -12.27
CA ASP A 125 -1.91 -6.70 -13.42
C ASP A 125 -1.84 -5.89 -14.73
N GLU A 126 -2.81 -5.02 -14.97
CA GLU A 126 -2.83 -4.17 -16.16
C GLU A 126 -1.79 -3.06 -16.11
N PHE A 127 -1.49 -2.50 -14.92
CA PHE A 127 -0.40 -1.55 -14.78
C PHE A 127 0.96 -2.18 -15.14
N LEU A 128 1.27 -3.36 -14.57
CA LEU A 128 2.51 -4.09 -14.83
C LEU A 128 2.61 -4.58 -16.28
N LYS A 129 1.49 -4.97 -16.91
CA LYS A 129 1.43 -5.22 -18.37
C LYS A 129 1.74 -3.94 -19.17
N SER A 130 1.17 -2.80 -18.77
CA SER A 130 1.31 -1.54 -19.51
C SER A 130 2.71 -0.94 -19.49
N ILE A 131 3.55 -1.32 -18.52
CA ILE A 131 4.98 -0.95 -18.48
C ILE A 131 5.88 -1.95 -19.23
N GLY A 132 5.31 -2.96 -19.88
CA GLY A 132 6.06 -3.93 -20.67
C GLY A 132 6.82 -4.97 -19.83
N LEU A 133 6.41 -5.21 -18.57
CA LEU A 133 7.09 -6.13 -17.68
C LEU A 133 7.20 -7.54 -18.28
N LYS A 134 8.39 -8.13 -18.15
CA LYS A 134 8.66 -9.55 -18.40
C LYS A 134 9.14 -10.24 -17.12
N LEU A 135 9.05 -11.57 -17.09
CA LEU A 135 9.43 -12.36 -15.91
C LEU A 135 10.92 -12.18 -15.55
N GLU A 136 11.77 -12.07 -16.57
CA GLU A 136 13.22 -11.84 -16.47
C GLU A 136 13.61 -10.43 -15.97
N ASP A 137 12.68 -9.48 -16.01
CA ASP A 137 12.89 -8.11 -15.53
C ASP A 137 12.63 -7.98 -14.03
N ILE A 138 12.09 -9.02 -13.38
CA ILE A 138 11.72 -8.98 -11.97
C ILE A 138 12.95 -9.25 -11.09
N GLU A 139 13.18 -8.34 -10.16
CA GLU A 139 14.22 -8.42 -9.14
C GLU A 139 13.60 -8.90 -7.81
N PRO A 140 13.74 -10.18 -7.43
CA PRO A 140 13.24 -10.65 -6.15
C PRO A 140 14.01 -9.98 -4.99
N LYS A 141 13.29 -9.43 -4.03
CA LYS A 141 13.83 -8.79 -2.81
C LYS A 141 13.50 -9.61 -1.57
N ALA A 142 13.80 -9.08 -0.39
CA ALA A 142 13.46 -9.69 0.90
C ALA A 142 14.03 -11.12 1.02
N ARG A 143 15.35 -11.24 0.77
CA ARG A 143 16.10 -12.50 0.71
C ARG A 143 15.46 -13.55 -0.21
N ASN A 144 15.36 -13.26 -1.51
CA ASN A 144 14.70 -14.16 -2.47
C ASN A 144 13.26 -14.52 -2.06
N CYS A 145 12.51 -13.53 -1.58
CA CYS A 145 11.13 -13.69 -1.13
C CYS A 145 10.94 -14.66 0.05
N THR A 146 11.93 -14.80 0.94
CA THR A 146 11.80 -15.61 2.17
C THR A 146 11.47 -14.77 3.41
N GLU A 147 11.44 -13.44 3.29
CA GLU A 147 11.07 -12.51 4.37
C GLU A 147 9.83 -11.70 3.98
N ILE A 148 8.96 -11.43 4.96
CA ILE A 148 7.82 -10.53 4.80
C ILE A 148 8.19 -9.20 5.45
N LEU A 149 8.19 -8.12 4.65
CA LEU A 149 8.58 -6.77 5.09
C LEU A 149 7.43 -5.75 4.95
N VAL A 150 6.27 -6.20 4.47
CA VAL A 150 5.05 -5.40 4.35
C VAL A 150 3.84 -6.27 4.63
N TRP A 151 2.85 -5.69 5.30
CA TRP A 151 1.60 -6.34 5.67
C TRP A 151 0.41 -5.47 5.26
N HIS A 152 -0.57 -6.11 4.63
CA HIS A 152 -1.80 -5.46 4.18
C HIS A 152 -2.80 -5.34 5.35
N THR A 153 -2.40 -4.63 6.40
CA THR A 153 -3.24 -4.36 7.57
C THR A 153 -4.41 -3.44 7.23
N GLN A 154 -5.49 -3.54 8.00
CA GLN A 154 -6.63 -2.63 7.91
C GLN A 154 -7.07 -2.24 9.32
N THR A 155 -7.40 -0.96 9.50
CA THR A 155 -8.00 -0.50 10.76
C THR A 155 -9.47 -0.93 10.79
N LYS A 156 -9.86 -1.63 11.85
CA LYS A 156 -11.27 -1.97 12.07
C LYS A 156 -12.03 -0.74 12.56
N GLY A 157 -13.10 -0.37 11.86
CA GLY A 157 -14.01 0.68 12.32
C GLY A 157 -14.59 0.33 13.69
N SER A 158 -14.40 1.22 14.67
CA SER A 158 -14.99 1.14 16.01
C SER A 158 -15.53 2.52 16.41
N LYS A 159 -16.52 2.54 17.31
CA LYS A 159 -17.01 3.81 17.85
C LYS A 159 -15.92 4.44 18.70
N SER A 160 -15.66 5.74 18.52
CA SER A 160 -14.71 6.47 19.36
C SER A 160 -15.10 6.31 20.83
N PRO A 161 -14.20 5.83 21.70
CA PRO A 161 -14.50 5.60 23.10
C PRO A 161 -14.73 6.92 23.85
N THR A 162 -15.65 6.88 24.80
CA THR A 162 -15.79 7.92 25.82
C THR A 162 -14.85 7.59 26.97
N VAL A 163 -13.91 8.49 27.24
CA VAL A 163 -12.99 8.40 28.36
C VAL A 163 -13.60 9.15 29.55
N ARG A 164 -13.84 8.42 30.64
CA ARG A 164 -14.38 8.96 31.90
C ARG A 164 -13.26 9.12 32.89
N ILE A 165 -13.05 10.34 33.39
CA ILE A 165 -11.96 10.66 34.31
C ILE A 165 -12.55 11.36 35.53
N SER A 166 -12.29 10.82 36.72
CA SER A 166 -12.75 11.38 38.00
C SER A 166 -11.93 12.60 38.48
N MET A 167 -10.80 12.87 37.84
CA MET A 167 -9.96 14.03 38.12
C MET A 167 -10.51 15.29 37.46
N ASP A 168 -10.53 16.39 38.22
CA ASP A 168 -10.87 17.73 37.72
C ASP A 168 -10.05 18.12 36.47
N ARG A 169 -10.72 18.72 35.49
CA ARG A 169 -10.14 19.04 34.17
C ARG A 169 -8.97 20.03 34.26
N GLN A 170 -9.03 21.02 35.15
CA GLN A 170 -7.93 21.98 35.31
C GLN A 170 -6.68 21.32 35.93
N LYS A 171 -6.86 20.26 36.73
CA LYS A 171 -5.74 19.45 37.21
C LYS A 171 -5.22 18.51 36.13
N LEU A 172 -6.11 17.90 35.36
CA LEU A 172 -5.77 17.00 34.25
C LEU A 172 -4.97 17.73 33.15
N ASP A 173 -5.36 18.95 32.81
CA ASP A 173 -4.69 19.77 31.79
C ASP A 173 -3.27 20.18 32.16
N LYS A 174 -2.92 20.13 33.46
CA LYS A 174 -1.55 20.34 33.94
C LYS A 174 -0.67 19.09 33.83
N LEU A 175 -1.25 17.94 33.47
CA LEU A 175 -0.55 16.68 33.27
C LEU A 175 -0.35 16.38 31.79
N ASN A 176 0.66 15.57 31.47
CA ASN A 176 0.88 15.06 30.13
C ASN A 176 -0.34 14.27 29.59
N LEU A 177 -1.06 13.57 30.46
CA LEU A 177 -2.26 12.82 30.08
C LEU A 177 -3.39 13.72 29.57
N GLY A 178 -3.63 14.88 30.17
CA GLY A 178 -4.63 15.83 29.68
C GLY A 178 -4.28 16.36 28.29
N ALA A 179 -3.01 16.71 28.07
CA ALA A 179 -2.53 17.12 26.75
C ALA A 179 -2.71 16.02 25.69
N LEU A 180 -2.47 14.75 26.04
CA LEU A 180 -2.67 13.62 25.13
C LEU A 180 -4.16 13.40 24.81
N LEU A 181 -5.03 13.41 25.81
CA LEU A 181 -6.46 13.18 25.63
C LEU A 181 -7.12 14.29 24.80
N THR A 182 -6.74 15.54 25.02
CA THR A 182 -7.20 16.68 24.20
C THR A 182 -6.74 16.54 22.74
N ARG A 183 -5.52 16.04 22.50
CA ARG A 183 -5.05 15.74 21.14
C ARG A 183 -5.85 14.63 20.49
N LEU A 184 -6.11 13.53 21.18
CA LEU A 184 -6.94 12.42 20.69
C LEU A 184 -8.37 12.89 20.37
N GLU A 185 -8.92 13.78 21.20
CA GLU A 185 -10.26 14.33 20.99
C GLU A 185 -10.29 15.21 19.74
N SER A 186 -9.26 16.05 19.54
CA SER A 186 -9.12 16.86 18.32
C SER A 186 -8.97 16.03 17.04
N MET A 187 -8.49 14.79 17.15
CA MET A 187 -8.37 13.83 16.05
C MET A 187 -9.63 12.99 15.87
N GLY A 188 -10.67 13.17 16.70
CA GLY A 188 -11.87 12.34 16.70
C GLY A 188 -11.66 10.90 17.20
N VAL A 189 -10.52 10.63 17.82
CA VAL A 189 -10.13 9.28 18.28
C VAL A 189 -10.83 8.91 19.58
N ASN A 190 -11.14 9.88 20.44
CA ASN A 190 -11.90 9.69 21.67
C ASN A 190 -12.80 10.90 21.97
N HIS A 191 -13.56 10.82 23.06
CA HIS A 191 -14.25 11.94 23.67
C HIS A 191 -14.08 11.91 25.19
N ILE A 192 -13.82 13.04 25.83
CA ILE A 192 -13.69 13.11 27.30
C ILE A 192 -15.04 13.50 27.90
N SER A 193 -15.57 12.66 28.79
CA SER A 193 -16.80 12.94 29.54
C SER A 193 -16.47 13.29 30.99
N GLU A 194 -17.03 14.40 31.45
CA GLU A 194 -16.99 14.83 32.87
C GLU A 194 -18.12 14.19 33.70
N SER A 195 -19.10 13.57 33.05
CA SER A 195 -20.15 12.79 33.71
C SER A 195 -19.84 11.29 33.73
N GLU A 196 -20.21 10.63 34.83
CA GLU A 196 -20.21 9.17 34.98
C GLU A 196 -21.01 8.43 33.91
#